data_AF-A0A0A9XXG1-F1
#
_entry.id   AF-A0A0A9XXG1-F1
#
_cell.length_a   1.000
_cell.length_b   1.000
_cell.length_c   1.000
_cell.angle_alpha   90.00
_cell.angle_beta   90.00
_cell.angle_gamma   90.00
#
_symmetry.space_group_name_H-M   'P 1'
#
loop_
_entity.id
_entity.type
_entity.pdbx_description
1 polymer ?
#
loop_
_entity_poly.entity_id
_entity_poly.type
_entity_poly.pdbx_seq_one_letter_code
_entity_poly.pdbx_strand_id
1 'polypeptide(L)'
;MSICNNQKYALFVGSYTLPILQISLVLLYPVAKPLAMLLDYMVHHKDGMVYDKQELKKLLRLHCEKYADKSGMDVDQMKMILSALELNEVTVNTVMTSIDEVYML
;
A
#
# COMPACT_ATOMS: atom_id res chain seq x y z
N MET A 1 12.44 -33.70 -18.54
CA MET A 1 12.42 -32.35 -17.96
C MET A 1 13.85 -31.82 -17.92
N SER A 2 14.38 -31.29 -19.04
CA SER A 2 15.77 -30.80 -19.11
C SER A 2 15.97 -29.85 -20.30
N ILE A 3 15.14 -28.82 -20.42
CA ILE A 3 15.31 -27.75 -21.42
C ILE A 3 15.52 -26.37 -20.77
N CYS A 4 15.61 -26.30 -19.43
CA CYS A 4 15.70 -25.05 -18.69
C CYS A 4 17.05 -24.84 -17.96
N ASN A 5 18.16 -25.41 -18.44
CA ASN A 5 19.49 -25.16 -17.85
C ASN A 5 20.46 -24.38 -18.76
N ASN A 6 20.00 -23.86 -19.90
CA ASN A 6 20.84 -23.02 -20.76
C ASN A 6 20.12 -21.71 -21.08
N GLN A 7 20.47 -20.68 -20.33
CA GLN A 7 20.04 -19.28 -20.50
C GLN A 7 20.26 -18.73 -21.93
N LYS A 8 21.13 -19.39 -22.71
CA LYS A 8 21.40 -19.11 -24.12
C LYS A 8 20.18 -19.30 -25.02
N TYR A 9 19.31 -20.29 -24.74
CA TYR A 9 18.14 -20.57 -25.58
C TYR A 9 16.96 -19.64 -25.27
N ALA A 10 16.78 -19.24 -24.01
CA ALA A 10 15.73 -18.30 -23.61
C ALA A 10 15.92 -16.93 -24.28
N LEU A 11 17.15 -16.43 -24.36
CA LEU A 11 17.44 -15.14 -24.99
C LEU A 11 17.33 -15.19 -26.52
N PHE A 12 17.74 -16.30 -27.14
CA PHE A 12 17.64 -16.50 -28.59
C PHE A 12 16.18 -16.61 -29.06
N VAL A 13 15.36 -17.40 -28.35
CA VAL A 13 13.92 -17.53 -28.64
C VAL A 13 13.18 -16.23 -28.35
N GLY A 14 13.55 -15.53 -27.27
CA GLY A 14 13.06 -14.18 -26.99
C GLY A 14 13.34 -13.21 -28.15
N SER A 15 14.59 -13.12 -28.62
CA SER A 15 14.98 -12.23 -29.71
C SER A 15 14.24 -12.50 -31.02
N TYR A 16 14.03 -13.78 -31.37
CA TYR A 16 13.32 -14.14 -32.60
C TYR A 16 11.82 -13.82 -32.52
N THR A 17 11.25 -13.81 -31.32
CA THR A 17 9.83 -13.54 -31.08
C THR A 17 9.52 -12.07 -30.75
N LEU A 18 10.52 -11.21 -30.61
CA LEU A 18 10.34 -9.76 -30.42
C LEU A 18 9.46 -9.10 -31.49
N PRO A 19 9.66 -9.29 -32.82
CA PRO A 19 8.86 -8.59 -33.82
C PRO A 19 7.38 -8.99 -33.78
N ILE A 20 7.07 -10.27 -33.50
CA ILE A 20 5.68 -10.72 -33.38
C ILE A 20 5.01 -10.19 -32.11
N LEU A 21 5.76 -10.10 -31.01
CA LEU A 21 5.31 -9.46 -29.77
C LEU A 21 5.05 -7.96 -29.95
N GLN A 22 5.91 -7.25 -30.68
CA GLN A 22 5.70 -5.82 -30.97
C GLN A 22 4.42 -5.60 -31.78
N ILE A 23 4.16 -6.42 -32.80
CA ILE A 23 2.92 -6.34 -33.58
C ILE A 23 1.70 -6.66 -32.70
N SER A 24 1.77 -7.71 -31.89
CA SER A 24 0.71 -8.08 -30.95
C SER A 24 0.43 -6.97 -29.94
N LEU A 25 1.47 -6.30 -29.44
CA LEU A 25 1.36 -5.20 -28.50
C LEU A 25 0.71 -3.98 -29.17
N VAL A 26 1.09 -3.63 -30.40
CA VAL A 26 0.46 -2.54 -31.16
C VAL A 26 -1.02 -2.83 -31.44
N LEU A 27 -1.37 -4.07 -31.75
CA LEU A 27 -2.76 -4.47 -31.99
C LEU A 27 -3.59 -4.49 -30.71
N LEU A 28 -3.00 -4.89 -29.57
CA LEU A 28 -3.67 -4.91 -28.28
C LEU A 28 -3.75 -3.51 -27.64
N TYR A 29 -2.82 -2.62 -27.94
CA TYR A 29 -2.76 -1.25 -27.44
C TYR A 29 -4.07 -0.45 -27.57
N PRO A 30 -4.78 -0.42 -28.71
CA PRO A 30 -6.04 0.31 -28.85
C PRO A 30 -7.17 -0.24 -27.96
N VAL A 31 -7.08 -1.49 -27.51
CA VAL A 31 -8.06 -2.12 -26.60
C VAL A 31 -7.61 -1.98 -25.14
N ALA A 32 -6.32 -2.09 -24.87
CA ALA A 32 -5.76 -1.92 -23.55
C ALA A 32 -5.90 -0.48 -23.03
N LYS A 33 -5.77 0.52 -23.91
CA LYS A 33 -5.91 1.95 -23.55
C LYS A 33 -7.31 2.31 -22.98
N PRO A 34 -8.44 1.97 -23.62
CA PRO A 34 -9.76 2.24 -23.04
C PRO A 34 -10.01 1.42 -21.78
N LEU A 35 -9.48 0.20 -21.69
CA LEU A 35 -9.59 -0.62 -20.48
C LEU A 35 -8.86 0.03 -19.30
N ALA A 36 -7.63 0.52 -19.53
CA ALA A 36 -6.86 1.27 -18.54
C ALA A 36 -7.59 2.55 -18.14
N MET A 37 -8.04 3.37 -19.10
CA MET A 37 -8.81 4.60 -18.82
C MET A 37 -10.11 4.33 -18.06
N LEU A 38 -10.81 3.23 -18.36
CA LEU A 38 -12.01 2.83 -17.63
C LEU A 38 -11.69 2.46 -16.19
N LEU A 39 -10.61 1.69 -15.97
CA LEU A 39 -10.17 1.29 -14.65
C LEU A 39 -9.67 2.48 -13.85
N ASP A 40 -8.85 3.35 -14.46
CA ASP A 40 -8.41 4.62 -13.90
C ASP A 40 -9.59 5.52 -13.54
N TYR A 41 -10.65 5.58 -14.36
CA TYR A 41 -11.86 6.36 -14.04
C TYR A 41 -12.64 5.78 -12.85
N MET A 42 -12.74 4.44 -12.77
CA MET A 42 -13.36 3.74 -11.65
C MET A 42 -12.55 3.87 -10.35
N VAL A 43 -11.22 3.92 -10.46
CA VAL A 43 -10.28 4.02 -9.33
C VAL A 43 -10.06 5.48 -8.89
N HIS A 44 -10.04 6.45 -9.81
CA HIS A 44 -9.96 7.89 -9.50
C HIS A 44 -11.15 8.41 -8.69
N HIS A 45 -12.31 7.74 -8.73
CA HIS A 45 -13.40 8.05 -7.80
C HIS A 45 -13.03 7.82 -6.32
N LYS A 46 -11.89 7.17 -6.05
CA LYS A 46 -11.37 6.86 -4.71
C LYS A 46 -10.02 7.50 -4.38
N ASP A 47 -9.20 7.85 -5.37
CA ASP A 47 -7.87 8.45 -5.13
C ASP A 47 -7.88 9.97 -4.88
N GLY A 48 -9.06 10.60 -4.87
CA GLY A 48 -9.23 11.99 -4.44
C GLY A 48 -9.24 12.19 -2.93
N MET A 49 -8.98 11.14 -2.15
CA MET A 49 -8.85 11.25 -0.69
C MET A 49 -7.37 11.05 -0.37
N VAL A 50 -6.64 12.16 -0.21
CA VAL A 50 -5.53 12.16 0.73
C VAL A 50 -6.13 11.61 2.01
N TYR A 51 -5.90 10.32 2.30
CA TYR A 51 -6.51 9.67 3.45
C TYR A 51 -6.15 10.51 4.66
N ASP A 52 -7.15 11.22 5.19
CA ASP A 52 -6.94 12.02 6.37
C ASP A 52 -6.43 11.08 7.47
N LYS A 53 -5.52 11.56 8.31
CA LYS A 53 -4.94 10.72 9.38
C LYS A 53 -6.06 10.07 10.23
N GLN A 54 -7.22 10.70 10.33
CA GLN A 54 -8.41 10.15 10.99
C GLN A 54 -9.08 8.99 10.23
N GLU A 55 -9.09 9.00 8.90
CA GLU A 55 -9.63 7.91 8.09
C GLU A 55 -8.72 6.67 8.17
N LEU A 56 -7.40 6.88 8.14
CA LEU A 56 -6.44 5.80 8.34
C LEU A 56 -6.62 5.15 9.72
N LYS A 57 -6.85 5.95 10.77
CA LYS A 57 -7.20 5.44 12.11
C LYS A 57 -8.49 4.62 12.10
N LYS A 58 -9.54 5.07 11.40
CA LYS A 58 -10.80 4.32 11.30
C LYS A 58 -10.61 2.99 10.58
N LEU A 59 -9.85 2.98 9.48
CA LEU A 59 -9.50 1.76 8.76
C LEU A 59 -8.72 0.77 9.63
N LEU A 60 -7.74 1.27 10.40
CA LEU A 60 -6.99 0.44 11.35
C LEU A 60 -7.92 -0.18 12.41
N ARG A 61 -8.84 0.61 12.99
CA ARG A 61 -9.81 0.12 13.97
C ARG A 61 -10.73 -0.96 13.39
N LEU A 62 -11.26 -0.75 12.18
CA LEU A 62 -12.10 -1.73 11.48
C LEU A 62 -11.34 -3.02 11.14
N HIS A 63 -10.06 -2.89 10.76
CA HIS A 63 -9.21 -4.04 10.51
C HIS A 63 -8.97 -4.84 11.79
N CYS A 64 -8.74 -4.14 12.91
CA CYS A 64 -8.56 -4.76 14.21
C CYS A 64 -9.82 -5.53 14.65
N GLU A 65 -11.01 -4.93 14.55
CA GLU A 65 -12.27 -5.58 14.94
C GLU A 65 -12.58 -6.81 14.07
N LYS A 66 -12.28 -6.73 12.77
CA LYS A 66 -12.65 -7.78 11.80
C LYS A 66 -11.61 -8.90 11.65
N TYR A 67 -10.34 -8.62 11.94
CA TYR A 67 -9.22 -9.56 11.80
C TYR A 67 -8.50 -9.89 13.12
N ALA A 68 -8.98 -9.40 14.27
CA ALA A 68 -8.44 -9.71 15.60
C ALA A 68 -8.23 -11.20 15.86
N ASP A 69 -9.05 -12.06 15.27
CA ASP A 69 -9.02 -13.50 15.50
C ASP A 69 -8.12 -14.26 14.49
N LYS A 70 -7.76 -13.64 13.35
CA LYS A 70 -7.08 -14.32 12.23
C LYS A 70 -5.65 -13.87 11.98
N SER A 71 -5.34 -12.64 12.35
CA SER A 71 -3.98 -12.11 12.31
C SER A 71 -3.40 -12.36 13.70
N GLY A 72 -2.38 -13.20 13.85
CA GLY A 72 -1.74 -13.50 15.14
C GLY A 72 -1.01 -12.32 15.80
N MET A 73 -1.48 -11.08 15.57
CA MET A 73 -1.08 -9.86 16.22
C MET A 73 -2.06 -9.59 17.36
N ASP A 74 -1.54 -9.66 18.58
CA ASP A 74 -2.29 -9.37 19.80
C ASP A 74 -2.93 -7.96 19.73
N VAL A 75 -4.17 -7.84 20.20
CA VAL A 75 -4.93 -6.58 20.25
C VAL A 75 -4.15 -5.43 20.90
N ASP A 76 -3.22 -5.74 21.81
CA ASP A 76 -2.35 -4.77 22.45
C ASP A 76 -1.33 -4.15 21.49
N GLN A 77 -0.75 -4.92 20.55
CA GLN A 77 0.19 -4.39 19.57
C GLN A 77 -0.47 -3.40 18.60
N MET A 78 -1.69 -3.70 18.16
CA MET A 78 -2.45 -2.78 17.29
C MET A 78 -2.82 -1.50 18.05
N LYS A 79 -3.20 -1.62 19.33
CA LYS A 79 -3.51 -0.48 20.20
C LYS A 79 -2.29 0.41 20.42
N MET A 80 -1.10 -0.18 20.57
CA MET A 80 0.16 0.57 20.65
C MET A 80 0.45 1.35 19.37
N ILE A 81 0.25 0.76 18.19
CA ILE A 81 0.41 1.46 16.90
C ILE A 81 -0.59 2.62 16.78
N LEU A 82 -1.85 2.39 17.19
CA LEU A 82 -2.87 3.43 17.16
C LEU A 82 -2.51 4.61 18.09
N SER A 83 -1.99 4.29 19.29
CA SER A 83 -1.53 5.27 20.27
C SER A 83 -0.30 6.05 19.76
N ALA A 84 0.65 5.40 19.11
CA ALA A 84 1.80 6.07 18.50
C ALA A 84 1.40 7.03 17.38
N LEU A 85 0.38 6.67 16.60
CA LEU A 85 -0.18 7.55 15.57
C LEU A 85 -0.88 8.78 16.19
N GLU A 86 -1.59 8.60 17.31
CA GLU A 86 -2.18 9.68 18.13
C GLU A 86 -1.12 10.59 18.77
N LEU A 87 0.04 10.06 19.14
CA LEU A 87 1.14 10.86 19.69
C LEU A 87 1.85 11.73 18.65
N ASN A 88 1.77 11.40 17.37
CA ASN A 88 2.37 12.21 16.31
C ASN A 88 1.62 13.53 16.04
N GLU A 89 0.35 13.60 16.42
CA GLU A 89 -0.54 14.73 16.15
C GLU A 89 -0.78 15.64 17.37
N VAL A 90 -0.44 15.18 18.58
CA VAL A 90 -0.45 16.03 19.77
C VAL A 90 0.75 16.98 19.76
N THR A 91 0.50 18.25 20.08
CA THR A 91 1.57 19.25 20.21
C THR A 91 2.28 19.07 21.55
N VAL A 92 3.61 19.22 21.56
CA VAL A 92 4.46 19.02 22.75
C VAL A 92 3.97 19.82 23.97
N ASN A 93 3.46 21.04 23.75
CA ASN A 93 2.90 21.90 24.79
C ASN A 93 1.70 21.27 25.54
N THR A 94 0.94 20.39 24.90
CA THR A 94 -0.24 19.73 25.51
C THR A 94 0.14 18.53 26.38
N VAL A 95 1.34 17.97 26.18
CA VAL A 95 1.80 16.73 26.84
C VAL A 95 2.82 17.04 27.95
N MET A 96 3.38 18.25 27.97
CA MET A 96 4.32 18.67 29.01
C MET A 96 3.62 18.87 30.36
N THR A 97 4.23 18.34 31.42
CA THR A 97 3.88 18.68 32.81
C THR A 97 4.17 20.16 33.04
N SER A 98 3.19 20.89 33.60
CA SER A 98 3.33 22.31 33.88
C SER A 98 4.50 22.56 34.84
N ILE A 99 5.24 23.65 34.63
CA ILE A 99 6.45 23.99 35.43
C ILE A 99 6.16 24.07 36.94
N ASP A 100 4.89 24.31 37.30
CA ASP A 100 4.38 24.38 38.67
C ASP A 100 4.43 23.01 39.40
N GLU A 101 4.38 21.91 38.66
CA GLU A 101 4.40 20.54 39.19
C GLU A 101 5.79 19.88 39.12
N VAL A 102 6.83 20.62 38.69
CA VAL A 102 8.18 20.09 38.54
C VAL A 102 8.98 20.30 39.84
N TYR A 103 9.27 19.21 40.55
CA TYR A 103 10.22 19.23 41.66
C TYR A 103 11.64 19.46 41.13
N MET A 104 12.21 20.64 41.38
CA MET A 104 13.63 20.93 41.17
C MET A 104 14.38 20.78 42.51
N LEU A 105 15.43 19.96 42.52
CA LEU A 105 16.34 19.73 43.66
C LEU A 105 17.43 20.80 43.74
#